data_AF-A0A4V6R4B5-F1
#
_entry.id   AF-A0A4V6R4B5-F1
#
_cell.length_a   1.000
_cell.length_b   1.000
_cell.length_c   1.000
_cell.angle_alpha   90.00
_cell.angle_beta   90.00
_cell.angle_gamma   90.00
#
_symmetry.space_group_name_H-M   'P 1'
#
loop_
_entity.id
_entity.type
_entity.pdbx_description
1 polymer ?
#
loop_
_entity_poly.entity_id
_entity_poly.type
_entity_poly.pdbx_seq_one_letter_code
_entity_poly.pdbx_strand_id
1 'polypeptide(L)'
;GILRQVVPELDRLKNQYELLWQMPNNDGYLRLVGIMQKFVDQSISANTNYDPQRFADGRVPMQQLLKDLLHAYKLGVKTLYYHNTRDGADDAQGVAAEDDCASGACKI
;
A
#
# COMPACT_ATOMS: atom_id res chain seq x y z
N GLY A 1 -2.01 -24.49 9.25
CA GLY A 1 -0.59 -24.60 8.87
C GLY A 1 -0.21 -23.34 8.12
N ILE A 2 1.03 -22.87 8.23
CA ILE A 2 1.47 -21.65 7.54
C ILE A 2 1.69 -21.98 6.06
N LEU A 3 0.95 -21.30 5.18
CA LEU A 3 1.17 -21.37 3.73
C LEU A 3 2.15 -20.27 3.34
N ARG A 4 3.32 -20.66 2.82
CA ARG A 4 4.31 -19.72 2.30
C ARG A 4 4.11 -19.57 0.80
N GLN A 5 3.94 -18.34 0.35
CA GLN A 5 3.82 -18.00 -1.06
C GLN A 5 5.00 -17.12 -1.49
N VAL A 6 5.73 -17.56 -2.51
CA VAL A 6 6.86 -16.82 -3.07
C VAL A 6 6.39 -16.00 -4.28
N VAL A 7 6.99 -14.83 -4.48
CA VAL A 7 6.71 -14.00 -5.66
C VAL A 7 7.12 -14.71 -6.96
N PRO A 8 6.41 -14.48 -8.08
CA PRO A 8 6.76 -15.07 -9.37
C PRO A 8 8.20 -14.77 -9.80
N GLU A 9 8.85 -15.74 -10.45
CA GLU A 9 10.20 -15.59 -11.03
C GLU A 9 11.27 -15.02 -10.09
N LEU A 10 11.21 -15.35 -8.78
CA LEU A 10 12.10 -14.79 -7.75
C LEU A 10 13.58 -14.86 -8.14
N ASP A 11 14.07 -16.01 -8.62
CA ASP A 11 15.50 -16.20 -8.93
C ASP A 11 16.04 -15.19 -9.95
N ARG A 12 15.21 -14.83 -10.94
CA ARG A 12 15.58 -13.92 -12.03
C ARG A 12 15.28 -12.46 -11.67
N LEU A 13 14.15 -12.20 -11.01
CA LEU A 13 13.59 -10.85 -10.85
C LEU A 13 13.77 -10.26 -9.44
N LYS A 14 14.39 -10.98 -8.48
CA LYS A 14 14.56 -10.48 -7.09
C LYS A 14 15.11 -9.06 -6.97
N ASN A 15 16.00 -8.65 -7.87
CA ASN A 15 16.63 -7.32 -7.87
C ASN A 15 15.84 -6.27 -8.68
N GLN A 16 14.77 -6.69 -9.37
CA GLN A 16 13.91 -5.83 -10.17
C GLN A 16 12.59 -5.51 -9.46
N TYR A 17 12.21 -6.31 -8.46
CA TYR A 17 11.06 -6.00 -7.61
C TYR A 17 11.36 -4.84 -6.68
N GLU A 18 10.44 -3.88 -6.63
CA GLU A 18 10.36 -2.89 -5.56
C GLU A 18 9.33 -3.38 -4.53
N LEU A 19 9.79 -3.73 -3.32
CA LEU A 19 8.92 -4.17 -2.24
C LEU A 19 8.21 -2.96 -1.60
N LEU A 20 7.05 -3.21 -0.97
CA LEU A 20 6.21 -2.16 -0.37
C LEU A 20 7.00 -1.17 0.50
N TRP A 21 7.79 -1.70 1.42
CA TRP A 21 8.57 -0.90 2.38
C TRP A 21 9.93 -0.44 1.85
N GLN A 22 10.28 -0.75 0.59
CA GLN A 22 11.43 -0.14 -0.09
C GLN A 22 11.05 1.23 -0.67
N MET A 23 9.78 1.42 -1.08
CA MET A 23 9.28 2.70 -1.58
C MET A 23 9.54 3.83 -0.56
N PRO A 24 9.98 5.02 -1.01
CA PRO A 24 10.29 6.13 -0.12
C PRO A 24 9.04 6.86 0.39
N ASN A 25 7.96 6.90 -0.41
CA ASN A 25 6.69 7.59 -0.11
C ASN A 25 5.59 7.13 -1.09
N ASN A 26 4.39 7.72 -0.99
CA ASN A 26 3.23 7.37 -1.82
C ASN A 26 3.17 8.09 -3.19
N ASP A 27 4.05 9.06 -3.49
CA ASP A 27 3.91 9.93 -4.66
C ASP A 27 3.98 9.15 -5.99
N GLY A 28 4.94 8.23 -6.11
CA GLY A 28 5.11 7.41 -7.32
C GLY A 28 3.90 6.52 -7.57
N TYR A 29 3.46 5.82 -6.53
CA TYR A 29 2.29 4.95 -6.58
C TYR A 29 1.00 5.72 -6.93
N LEU A 30 0.73 6.85 -6.26
CA LEU A 30 -0.48 7.64 -6.51
C LEU A 30 -0.52 8.24 -7.92
N ARG A 31 0.63 8.59 -8.51
CA ARG A 31 0.72 9.00 -9.92
C ARG A 31 0.35 7.88 -10.87
N LEU A 32 0.83 6.66 -10.63
CA LEU A 32 0.45 5.50 -11.43
C LEU A 32 -1.05 5.22 -11.33
N VAL A 33 -1.62 5.27 -10.13
CA VAL A 33 -3.06 5.14 -9.93
C VAL A 33 -3.83 6.22 -10.69
N GLY A 34 -3.39 7.48 -10.63
CA GLY A 34 -4.01 8.58 -11.39
C GLY A 34 -3.98 8.36 -12.90
N ILE A 35 -2.86 7.85 -13.44
CA ILE A 35 -2.75 7.48 -14.87
C ILE A 35 -3.72 6.35 -15.22
N MET A 36 -3.81 5.30 -14.40
CA MET A 36 -4.76 4.20 -14.61
C MET A 36 -6.20 4.69 -14.54
N GLN A 37 -6.51 5.57 -13.58
CA GLN A 37 -7.86 6.09 -13.32
C GLN A 37 -8.44 6.86 -14.51
N LYS A 38 -7.59 7.36 -15.42
CA LYS A 38 -8.01 7.95 -16.70
C LYS A 38 -8.80 6.99 -17.59
N PHE A 39 -8.50 5.69 -17.50
CA PHE A 39 -9.07 4.66 -18.36
C PHE A 39 -9.96 3.66 -17.60
N VAL A 40 -10.00 3.75 -16.27
CA VAL A 40 -10.87 2.92 -15.43
C VAL A 40 -12.23 3.60 -15.27
N ASP A 41 -13.28 2.93 -15.74
CA ASP A 41 -14.66 3.44 -15.71
C ASP A 41 -15.13 3.73 -14.27
N GLN A 42 -14.91 2.76 -13.37
CA GLN A 42 -15.25 2.86 -11.94
C GLN A 42 -14.10 3.49 -11.14
N SER A 43 -13.70 2.89 -10.02
CA SER A 43 -12.64 3.37 -9.14
C SER A 43 -11.58 2.28 -8.91
N ILE A 44 -10.51 2.65 -8.22
CA ILE A 44 -9.40 1.76 -7.86
C ILE A 44 -9.28 1.72 -6.33
N SER A 45 -9.10 0.53 -5.76
CA SER A 45 -8.80 0.33 -4.34
C SER A 45 -7.35 0.74 -4.02
N ALA A 46 -7.07 2.03 -4.12
CA ALA A 46 -5.73 2.59 -3.96
C ALA A 46 -5.34 2.71 -2.48
N ASN A 47 -4.19 2.15 -2.11
CA ASN A 47 -3.72 2.16 -0.72
C ASN A 47 -2.74 3.31 -0.46
N THR A 48 -2.62 3.73 0.79
CA THR A 48 -1.55 4.63 1.24
C THR A 48 -0.75 3.94 2.33
N ASN A 49 0.58 4.06 2.29
CA ASN A 49 1.47 3.27 3.13
C ASN A 49 2.46 4.19 3.84
N TYR A 50 2.70 3.96 5.13
CA TYR A 50 3.58 4.78 5.95
C TYR A 50 4.38 3.91 6.89
N ASP A 51 5.70 4.11 6.88
CA ASP A 51 6.62 3.49 7.82
C ASP A 51 7.01 4.53 8.89
N PRO A 52 6.53 4.41 10.14
CA PRO A 52 6.81 5.38 11.18
C PRO A 52 8.31 5.58 11.45
N GLN A 53 9.15 4.56 11.20
CA GLN A 53 10.60 4.61 11.43
C GLN A 53 11.32 5.59 10.48
N ARG A 54 10.66 6.00 9.38
CA ARG A 54 11.21 6.96 8.42
C ARG A 54 11.06 8.43 8.86
N PHE A 55 10.38 8.68 9.99
CA PHE A 55 10.10 10.02 10.51
C PHE A 55 10.82 10.25 11.83
N ALA A 56 11.25 11.50 12.08
CA ALA A 56 12.13 11.87 13.19
C ALA A 56 11.65 11.45 14.59
N ASP A 57 10.33 11.30 14.79
CA ASP A 57 9.72 10.95 16.08
C ASP A 57 9.08 9.55 16.10
N GLY A 58 9.35 8.71 15.08
CA GLY A 58 8.69 7.40 14.97
C GLY A 58 7.17 7.51 14.76
N ARG A 59 6.70 8.67 14.27
CA ARG A 59 5.28 9.00 14.07
C ARG A 59 5.11 9.68 12.72
N VAL A 60 4.03 9.33 12.03
CA VAL A 60 3.69 9.94 10.75
C VAL A 60 3.06 11.32 11.00
N PRO A 61 3.63 12.42 10.49
CA PRO A 61 3.07 13.75 10.71
C PRO A 61 1.72 13.90 10.00
N MET A 62 0.73 14.50 10.68
CA MET A 62 -0.58 14.80 10.06
C MET A 62 -0.45 15.65 8.78
N GLN A 63 0.55 16.53 8.73
CA GLN A 63 0.86 17.32 7.55
C GLN A 63 1.18 16.44 6.33
N GLN A 64 1.90 15.33 6.52
CA GLN A 64 2.22 14.39 5.44
C GLN A 64 0.95 13.66 4.96
N LEU A 65 0.10 13.21 5.88
CA LEU A 65 -1.16 12.52 5.55
C LEU A 65 -2.09 13.41 4.72
N LEU A 66 -2.27 14.67 5.15
CA LEU A 66 -3.12 15.62 4.44
C LEU A 66 -2.52 16.02 3.08
N LYS A 67 -1.19 16.12 3.00
CA LYS A 67 -0.49 16.37 1.73
C LYS A 67 -0.77 15.25 0.73
N ASP A 68 -0.68 13.99 1.15
CA ASP A 68 -0.89 12.83 0.27
C ASP A 68 -2.37 12.71 -0.14
N LEU A 69 -3.31 13.02 0.77
CA LEU A 69 -4.73 13.11 0.46
C LEU A 69 -5.02 14.18 -0.62
N LEU A 70 -4.48 15.38 -0.45
CA LEU A 70 -4.62 16.46 -1.43
C LEU A 70 -3.90 16.13 -2.74
N HIS A 71 -2.79 15.40 -2.69
CA HIS A 71 -2.08 14.93 -3.87
C HIS A 71 -2.91 13.93 -4.68
N ALA A 72 -3.52 12.94 -4.00
CA ALA A 72 -4.43 11.97 -4.62
C ALA A 72 -5.62 12.69 -5.28
N TYR A 73 -6.24 13.65 -4.58
CA TYR A 73 -7.32 14.47 -5.13
C TYR A 73 -6.87 15.24 -6.37
N LYS A 74 -5.70 15.89 -6.33
CA LYS A 74 -5.14 16.62 -7.48
C LYS A 74 -4.91 15.74 -8.70
N LEU A 75 -4.56 14.47 -8.50
CA LEU A 75 -4.31 13.51 -9.57
C LEU A 75 -5.59 12.85 -10.12
N GLY A 76 -6.76 13.15 -9.56
CA GLY A 76 -8.04 12.57 -9.98
C GLY A 76 -8.27 11.14 -9.46
N VAL A 77 -7.58 10.73 -8.40
CA VAL A 77 -7.84 9.45 -7.74
C VAL A 77 -9.21 9.49 -7.09
N LYS A 78 -10.08 8.53 -7.44
CA LYS A 78 -11.50 8.53 -7.02
C LYS A 78 -11.70 8.02 -5.59
N THR A 79 -10.96 7.00 -5.16
CA THR A 79 -11.07 6.42 -3.81
C THR A 79 -9.70 6.05 -3.23
N LEU A 80 -9.56 6.21 -1.92
CA LEU A 80 -8.47 5.63 -1.12
C LEU A 80 -9.06 4.52 -0.25
N TYR A 81 -8.39 3.38 -0.17
CA TYR A 81 -8.88 2.18 0.48
C TYR A 81 -8.19 1.95 1.83
N TYR A 82 -7.11 1.17 1.90
CA TYR A 82 -6.39 0.97 3.15
C TYR A 82 -5.29 1.99 3.37
N HIS A 83 -5.12 2.30 4.65
CA HIS A 83 -3.99 3.00 5.19
C HIS A 83 -3.11 1.99 5.95
N ASN A 84 -1.98 1.62 5.36
CA ASN A 84 -1.07 0.64 5.95
C ASN A 84 0.02 1.35 6.74
N THR A 85 0.08 1.07 8.04
CA THR A 85 1.18 1.53 8.90
C THR A 85 2.08 0.36 9.20
N ARG A 86 3.38 0.48 8.93
CA ARG A 86 4.34 -0.58 9.26
C ARG A 86 4.41 -0.74 10.77
N ASP A 87 4.13 -1.94 11.25
CA ASP A 87 4.10 -2.31 12.66
C ASP A 87 5.49 -2.62 13.25
N GLY A 88 6.50 -2.76 12.40
CA GLY A 88 7.86 -3.09 12.82
C GLY A 88 8.02 -4.52 13.32
N ALA A 89 7.03 -5.39 13.10
CA ALA A 89 7.18 -6.81 13.36
C ALA A 89 8.15 -7.39 12.32
N ASP A 90 9.20 -8.06 12.79
CA ASP A 90 9.96 -9.00 11.96
C ASP A 90 8.98 -10.10 11.49
N ASP A 91 9.25 -10.75 10.34
CA ASP A 91 8.40 -11.75 9.66
C ASP A 91 8.03 -13.01 10.51
N ALA A 92 8.23 -12.98 11.82
CA ALA A 92 7.65 -13.88 12.81
C ALA A 92 6.18 -13.50 13.12
N GLN A 93 5.30 -13.69 12.14
CA GLN A 93 3.86 -13.50 12.34
C GLN A 93 3.27 -14.62 13.22
N GLY A 94 3.11 -14.32 14.50
CA GLY A 94 2.11 -14.95 15.35
C GLY A 94 0.72 -14.46 14.92
N VAL A 95 -0.15 -15.42 14.62
CA VAL A 95 -1.58 -15.29 14.27
C VAL A 95 -2.26 -14.02 14.85
N ALA A 96 -2.66 -13.10 13.97
CA ALA A 96 -3.58 -12.03 14.30
C ALA A 96 -4.59 -11.79 13.16
N ALA A 97 -5.84 -12.17 13.46
CA ALA A 97 -7.12 -11.73 12.91
C ALA A 97 -7.30 -11.69 11.37
N GLU A 98 -7.57 -12.86 10.79
CA GLU A 98 -8.36 -12.99 9.57
C GLU A 98 -9.85 -12.76 9.90
N ASP A 99 -10.34 -11.51 9.94
CA ASP A 99 -11.81 -11.27 9.90
C ASP A 99 -12.22 -9.79 9.69
N ASP A 100 -11.90 -9.17 8.55
CA ASP A 100 -12.59 -7.90 8.18
C ASP A 100 -12.81 -7.68 6.66
N CYS A 101 -12.95 -8.76 5.89
CA CYS A 101 -13.41 -8.66 4.49
C CYS A 101 -14.26 -9.87 4.08
N ALA A 102 -15.28 -10.19 4.89
CA ALA A 102 -16.17 -11.33 4.72
C ALA A 102 -17.30 -11.11 3.69
N SER A 103 -17.13 -10.22 2.70
CA SER A 103 -18.06 -10.15 1.56
C SER A 103 -17.33 -10.56 0.28
N GLY A 104 -17.48 -11.84 -0.07
CA GLY A 104 -16.86 -12.51 -1.22
C GLY A 104 -17.34 -12.02 -2.60
N ALA A 105 -17.66 -10.73 -2.74
CA ALA A 105 -17.94 -10.08 -4.01
C ALA A 105 -16.73 -9.30 -4.57
N CYS A 106 -15.70 -9.05 -3.76
CA CYS A 106 -14.58 -8.16 -4.09
C CYS A 106 -13.21 -8.86 -4.19
N LYS A 107 -13.16 -10.11 -4.64
CA LYS A 107 -11.90 -10.79 -5.02
C LYS A 107 -12.13 -11.69 -6.24
N ILE A 108 -11.42 -11.41 -7.33
CA ILE A 108 -11.03 -12.41 -8.35
C ILE A 108 -9.59 -12.80 -8.03
#